data_AF-A0A1I0QD39-F1
#
_entry.id   AF-A0A1I0QD39-F1
#
_cell.length_a   1.000
_cell.length_b   1.000
_cell.length_c   1.000
_cell.angle_alpha   90.00
_cell.angle_beta   90.00
_cell.angle_gamma   90.00
#
_symmetry.space_group_name_H-M   'P 1'
#
loop_
_entity.id
_entity.type
_entity.pdbx_description
1 polymer ?
#
loop_
_entity_poly.entity_id
_entity_poly.type
_entity_poly.pdbx_seq_one_letter_code
_entity_poly.pdbx_strand_id
1 'polypeptide(L)'
;MKLTHNKIREKSNQKLNKAELHVGKELHVCMGLNSCQGNGYSGTNECAGMGDCSTISHPCHTLNECKGQGGCGLFGTTEEFCHPSENECRYQGSCGAPILNSRFIVQGPNKGRSVWQLARARFEEKRKASNQKFGAPPAGEFGPSNEYISELYGEKTVEDHSSCGQSGSRSCSYIQNKDARQAEANANVETMEENSQQEMSKTLSTCPKRVY
;
A
#
# COMPACT_ATOMS: atom_id res chain seq x y z
N MET A 1 45.64 -11.22 2.86
CA MET A 1 44.25 -11.04 2.38
C MET A 1 43.23 -11.14 3.53
N LYS A 2 43.25 -10.25 4.53
CA LYS A 2 42.29 -10.27 5.67
C LYS A 2 41.14 -9.25 5.56
N LEU A 3 41.11 -8.45 4.49
CA LEU A 3 40.14 -7.35 4.31
C LEU A 3 38.80 -7.78 3.66
N THR A 4 38.70 -9.00 3.11
CA THR A 4 37.51 -9.48 2.40
C THR A 4 36.49 -10.18 3.30
N HIS A 5 36.92 -10.77 4.42
CA HIS A 5 36.04 -11.54 5.31
C HIS A 5 35.17 -10.65 6.22
N ASN A 6 35.63 -9.45 6.59
CA ASN A 6 34.83 -8.51 7.40
C ASN A 6 33.66 -7.90 6.62
N LYS A 7 33.86 -7.53 5.34
CA LYS A 7 32.77 -6.99 4.49
C LYS A 7 31.68 -8.02 4.17
N ILE A 8 32.03 -9.30 4.10
CA ILE A 8 31.07 -10.39 3.88
C ILE A 8 30.23 -10.61 5.16
N ARG A 9 30.86 -10.51 6.34
CA ARG A 9 30.19 -10.65 7.64
C ARG A 9 29.25 -9.49 7.98
N GLU A 10 29.60 -8.27 7.57
CA GLU A 10 28.70 -7.09 7.68
C GLU A 10 27.48 -7.22 6.77
N LYS A 11 27.67 -7.64 5.50
CA LYS A 11 26.56 -7.83 4.55
C LYS A 11 25.65 -9.01 4.93
N SER A 12 26.17 -10.05 5.54
CA SER A 12 25.36 -11.18 6.05
C SER A 12 24.55 -10.79 7.29
N ASN A 13 25.12 -9.98 8.19
CA ASN A 13 24.40 -9.46 9.36
C ASN A 13 23.28 -8.48 8.98
N GLN A 14 23.46 -7.68 7.92
CA GLN A 14 22.38 -6.83 7.38
C GLN A 14 21.24 -7.64 6.74
N LYS A 15 21.53 -8.78 6.12
CA LYS A 15 20.51 -9.64 5.49
C LYS A 15 19.73 -10.49 6.49
N LEU A 16 20.37 -10.95 7.58
CA LEU A 16 19.71 -11.74 8.63
C LEU A 16 18.74 -10.90 9.49
N ASN A 17 18.92 -9.58 9.55
CA ASN A 17 18.10 -8.70 10.40
C ASN A 17 16.73 -8.29 9.82
N LYS A 18 16.44 -8.51 8.52
CA LYS A 18 15.16 -8.11 7.91
C LYS A 18 14.03 -9.12 8.14
N ALA A 19 14.34 -10.42 8.26
CA ALA A 19 13.33 -11.47 8.47
C ALA A 19 12.86 -11.57 9.93
N GLU A 20 13.71 -11.21 10.90
CA GLU A 20 13.33 -11.06 12.31
C GLU A 20 12.68 -9.69 12.61
N LEU A 21 12.69 -8.75 11.65
CA LEU A 21 12.28 -7.35 11.84
C LEU A 21 10.78 -7.15 12.11
N HIS A 22 9.95 -8.15 11.84
CA HIS A 22 8.48 -8.00 11.87
C HIS A 22 7.79 -8.83 12.96
N VAL A 23 8.51 -9.72 13.65
CA VAL A 23 7.92 -10.50 14.76
C VAL A 23 7.59 -9.55 15.91
N GLY A 24 6.29 -9.41 16.21
CA GLY A 24 5.81 -8.50 17.27
C GLY A 24 5.54 -7.06 16.81
N LYS A 25 5.73 -6.72 15.54
CA LYS A 25 5.27 -5.44 14.98
C LYS A 25 3.79 -5.52 14.61
N GLU A 26 3.13 -4.36 14.67
CA GLU A 26 1.78 -4.21 14.17
C GLU A 26 1.69 -4.60 12.68
N LEU A 27 0.60 -5.27 12.32
CA LEU A 27 0.33 -5.69 10.96
C LEU A 27 -0.57 -4.65 10.28
N HIS A 28 -0.04 -3.97 9.26
CA HIS A 28 -0.77 -2.99 8.47
C HIS A 28 -0.46 -3.14 6.98
N VAL A 29 -1.47 -2.89 6.15
CA VAL A 29 -1.44 -3.18 4.71
C VAL A 29 -0.74 -2.12 3.88
N CYS A 30 -0.36 -0.97 4.46
CA CYS A 30 0.17 0.12 3.67
C CYS A 30 1.06 1.12 4.43
N MET A 31 1.95 1.77 3.67
CA MET A 31 2.66 2.98 4.06
C MET A 31 1.70 3.99 4.70
N GLY A 32 2.12 4.53 5.84
CA GLY A 32 1.39 5.56 6.56
C GLY A 32 0.10 5.10 7.22
N LEU A 33 -0.09 3.79 7.45
CA LEU A 33 -1.25 3.25 8.20
C LEU A 33 -0.88 2.59 9.54
N ASN A 34 0.36 2.74 9.99
CA ASN A 34 0.81 2.23 11.29
C ASN A 34 0.18 3.01 12.46
N SER A 35 -0.15 2.35 13.55
CA SER A 35 -0.80 2.95 14.73
C SER A 35 0.15 3.63 15.71
N CYS A 36 1.44 3.25 15.72
CA CYS A 36 2.43 3.75 16.70
C CYS A 36 3.82 4.03 16.11
N GLN A 37 4.64 4.76 16.89
CA GLN A 37 6.08 4.95 16.65
C GLN A 37 6.79 3.60 16.55
N GLY A 38 7.76 3.47 15.63
CA GLY A 38 8.54 2.25 15.46
C GLY A 38 7.81 1.06 14.84
N ASN A 39 6.51 1.18 14.57
CA ASN A 39 5.71 0.11 13.97
C ASN A 39 5.77 0.06 12.44
N GLY A 40 6.38 1.05 11.78
CA GLY A 40 6.63 1.01 10.33
C GLY A 40 7.51 -0.18 9.93
N TYR A 41 7.59 -0.43 8.63
CA TYR A 41 8.37 -1.52 8.04
C TYR A 41 9.83 -1.47 8.52
N SER A 42 10.54 -0.34 8.32
CA SER A 42 11.89 -0.16 8.86
C SER A 42 11.95 0.08 10.36
N GLY A 43 10.82 0.42 11.00
CA GLY A 43 10.73 0.77 12.42
C GLY A 43 11.38 2.11 12.78
N THR A 44 11.61 2.97 11.79
CA THR A 44 12.25 4.29 11.98
C THR A 44 11.24 5.44 12.12
N ASN A 45 9.95 5.17 11.92
CA ASN A 45 8.91 6.19 11.95
C ASN A 45 8.73 6.79 13.36
N GLU A 46 8.56 8.11 13.42
CA GLU A 46 8.48 8.86 14.68
C GLU A 46 7.08 8.80 15.32
N CYS A 47 6.04 8.64 14.53
CA CYS A 47 4.68 8.50 15.05
C CYS A 47 3.77 7.67 14.16
N ALA A 48 2.51 7.55 14.55
CA ALA A 48 1.47 6.90 13.77
C ALA A 48 1.29 7.59 12.42
N GLY A 49 1.03 6.81 11.38
CA GLY A 49 0.83 7.33 10.04
C GLY A 49 2.10 7.77 9.31
N MET A 50 3.29 7.52 9.86
CA MET A 50 4.59 7.84 9.24
C MET A 50 5.39 6.57 8.84
N GLY A 51 4.78 5.40 8.89
CA GLY A 51 5.40 4.13 8.49
C GLY A 51 5.72 4.15 7.00
N ASP A 52 6.91 3.67 6.66
CA ASP A 52 7.52 3.66 5.33
C ASP A 52 6.94 2.60 4.40
N CYS A 53 6.41 1.49 4.90
CA CYS A 53 5.73 0.49 4.08
C CYS A 53 4.79 -0.39 4.93
N SER A 54 4.06 -1.28 4.26
CA SER A 54 3.32 -2.36 4.91
C SER A 54 4.26 -3.31 5.65
N THR A 55 3.78 -3.84 6.78
CA THR A 55 4.46 -4.90 7.54
C THR A 55 3.97 -6.29 7.13
N ILE A 56 2.96 -6.35 6.26
CA ILE A 56 2.49 -7.57 5.60
C ILE A 56 2.60 -7.42 4.08
N SER A 57 2.75 -8.54 3.39
CA SER A 57 2.70 -8.60 1.93
C SER A 57 1.92 -9.83 1.51
N HIS A 58 0.90 -9.64 0.68
CA HIS A 58 0.21 -10.75 0.04
C HIS A 58 -0.43 -10.33 -1.29
N PRO A 59 -0.36 -11.20 -2.31
CA PRO A 59 -0.87 -10.88 -3.63
C PRO A 59 -2.35 -11.21 -3.83
N CYS A 60 -3.01 -11.96 -2.93
CA CYS A 60 -4.33 -12.54 -3.19
C CYS A 60 -5.31 -12.45 -2.01
N HIS A 61 -6.61 -12.45 -2.35
CA HIS A 61 -7.75 -12.20 -1.45
C HIS A 61 -7.79 -13.15 -0.24
N THR A 62 -7.34 -14.37 -0.44
CA THR A 62 -7.35 -15.45 0.57
C THR A 62 -5.98 -15.68 1.22
N LEU A 63 -5.04 -14.74 1.09
CA LEU A 63 -3.68 -14.88 1.63
C LEU A 63 -3.42 -13.96 2.83
N ASN A 64 -4.46 -13.29 3.35
CA ASN A 64 -4.36 -12.57 4.61
C ASN A 64 -4.51 -13.52 5.81
N GLU A 65 -3.65 -13.37 6.81
CA GLU A 65 -3.62 -14.26 7.97
C GLU A 65 -4.57 -13.80 9.09
N CYS A 66 -4.92 -12.51 9.12
CA CYS A 66 -5.76 -11.91 10.17
C CYS A 66 -6.78 -10.88 9.63
N LYS A 67 -7.68 -10.45 10.53
CA LYS A 67 -8.53 -9.26 10.37
C LYS A 67 -7.67 -8.01 10.08
N GLY A 68 -8.17 -7.09 9.27
CA GLY A 68 -7.54 -5.80 8.98
C GLY A 68 -6.32 -5.83 8.05
N GLN A 69 -6.10 -6.95 7.36
CA GLN A 69 -4.97 -7.20 6.46
C GLN A 69 -5.34 -7.23 4.96
N GLY A 70 -6.60 -7.04 4.57
CA GLY A 70 -7.09 -7.11 3.20
C GLY A 70 -7.92 -5.88 2.78
N GLY A 71 -8.47 -5.90 1.56
CA GLY A 71 -9.27 -4.78 1.01
C GLY A 71 -8.48 -3.83 0.11
N CYS A 72 -7.31 -4.27 -0.37
CA CYS A 72 -6.32 -3.42 -1.05
C CYS A 72 -6.65 -3.09 -2.53
N GLY A 73 -7.90 -3.22 -2.95
CA GLY A 73 -8.38 -2.66 -4.23
C GLY A 73 -8.23 -3.54 -5.47
N LEU A 74 -7.60 -4.70 -5.35
CA LEU A 74 -7.40 -5.63 -6.46
C LEU A 74 -8.24 -6.89 -6.25
N PHE A 75 -9.14 -7.21 -7.20
CA PHE A 75 -10.05 -8.37 -7.16
C PHE A 75 -10.87 -8.50 -5.85
N GLY A 76 -12.15 -8.15 -5.94
CA GLY A 76 -13.07 -8.15 -4.81
C GLY A 76 -14.41 -7.52 -5.19
N THR A 77 -15.26 -7.31 -4.19
CA THR A 77 -16.54 -6.62 -4.35
C THR A 77 -16.38 -5.11 -4.20
N THR A 78 -17.36 -4.35 -4.70
CA THR A 78 -17.41 -2.89 -4.48
C THR A 78 -17.34 -2.53 -3.00
N GLU A 79 -17.99 -3.33 -2.16
CA GLU A 79 -17.96 -3.16 -0.71
C GLU A 79 -16.55 -3.35 -0.13
N GLU A 80 -15.84 -4.40 -0.53
CA GLU A 80 -14.47 -4.62 -0.05
C GLU A 80 -13.51 -3.51 -0.46
N PHE A 81 -13.71 -2.93 -1.65
CA PHE A 81 -12.93 -1.79 -2.12
C PHE A 81 -13.21 -0.49 -1.34
N CYS A 82 -14.40 -0.38 -0.74
CA CYS A 82 -14.76 0.73 0.13
C CYS A 82 -14.13 0.66 1.53
N HIS A 83 -13.58 -0.50 1.88
CA HIS A 83 -13.09 -0.83 3.22
C HIS A 83 -11.64 -1.35 3.20
N PRO A 84 -10.68 -0.56 2.66
CA PRO A 84 -9.29 -0.98 2.62
C PRO A 84 -8.71 -1.12 4.03
N SER A 85 -7.99 -2.22 4.29
CA SER A 85 -7.47 -2.59 5.61
C SER A 85 -8.53 -2.92 6.67
N GLU A 86 -9.78 -3.19 6.29
CA GLU A 86 -10.90 -3.41 7.23
C GLU A 86 -11.65 -4.73 6.98
N ASN A 87 -11.03 -5.72 6.36
CA ASN A 87 -11.64 -7.05 6.26
C ASN A 87 -11.91 -7.68 7.63
N GLU A 88 -12.94 -8.54 7.75
CA GLU A 88 -13.38 -9.09 9.04
C GLU A 88 -12.58 -10.27 9.56
N CYS A 89 -12.08 -11.11 8.68
CA CYS A 89 -11.51 -12.39 9.04
C CYS A 89 -10.28 -12.70 8.21
N ARG A 90 -9.49 -13.68 8.69
CA ARG A 90 -8.49 -14.35 7.86
C ARG A 90 -9.13 -14.83 6.56
N TYR A 91 -8.38 -14.78 5.48
CA TYR A 91 -8.81 -15.22 4.15
C TYR A 91 -10.05 -14.50 3.58
N GLN A 92 -10.34 -13.31 4.09
CA GLN A 92 -11.37 -12.43 3.57
C GLN A 92 -10.70 -11.07 3.33
N GLY A 93 -10.81 -10.51 2.13
CA GLY A 93 -10.41 -9.13 1.81
C GLY A 93 -9.68 -9.05 0.48
N SER A 94 -9.76 -7.94 -0.24
CA SER A 94 -9.14 -7.80 -1.57
C SER A 94 -7.60 -7.95 -1.58
N CYS A 95 -7.09 -8.42 -2.71
CA CYS A 95 -5.68 -8.66 -2.99
C CYS A 95 -4.81 -7.41 -2.94
N GLY A 96 -3.49 -7.60 -2.76
CA GLY A 96 -2.48 -6.61 -3.17
C GLY A 96 -1.97 -5.70 -2.06
N ALA A 97 -1.50 -6.26 -0.94
CA ALA A 97 -0.69 -5.53 0.05
C ALA A 97 0.80 -5.61 -0.36
N PRO A 98 1.56 -4.49 -0.41
CA PRO A 98 1.17 -3.12 -0.09
C PRO A 98 0.23 -2.45 -1.10
N ILE A 99 -0.62 -1.54 -0.62
CA ILE A 99 -1.40 -0.65 -1.48
C ILE A 99 -0.47 0.40 -2.10
N LEU A 100 -0.27 0.34 -3.41
CA LEU A 100 0.53 1.29 -4.20
C LEU A 100 -0.33 2.46 -4.66
N ASN A 101 0.33 3.57 -5.03
CA ASN A 101 -0.31 4.75 -5.62
C ASN A 101 -1.12 4.43 -6.91
N SER A 102 -0.64 3.46 -7.68
CA SER A 102 -1.27 2.93 -8.90
C SER A 102 -2.44 1.96 -8.67
N ARG A 103 -2.89 1.79 -7.41
CA ARG A 103 -4.05 0.94 -7.06
C ARG A 103 -5.33 1.78 -7.02
N PHE A 104 -6.25 1.47 -7.91
CA PHE A 104 -7.54 2.14 -8.03
C PHE A 104 -8.72 1.16 -7.89
N ILE A 105 -9.90 1.66 -7.59
CA ILE A 105 -11.10 0.84 -7.52
C ILE A 105 -11.52 0.45 -8.94
N VAL A 106 -11.73 -0.84 -9.23
CA VAL A 106 -12.05 -1.32 -10.60
C VAL A 106 -13.53 -1.28 -10.97
N GLN A 107 -14.41 -1.21 -9.98
CA GLN A 107 -15.86 -1.38 -10.17
C GLN A 107 -16.67 -0.59 -9.15
N GLY A 108 -17.94 -0.35 -9.46
CA GLY A 108 -18.86 0.42 -8.60
C GLY A 108 -18.75 1.94 -8.80
N PRO A 109 -19.41 2.73 -7.94
CA PRO A 109 -19.55 4.18 -8.12
C PRO A 109 -18.23 4.95 -7.99
N ASN A 110 -17.23 4.35 -7.34
CA ASN A 110 -15.91 4.94 -7.16
C ASN A 110 -14.87 4.34 -8.10
N LYS A 111 -15.28 3.75 -9.23
CA LYS A 111 -14.35 3.24 -10.23
C LYS A 111 -13.33 4.33 -10.62
N GLY A 112 -12.06 3.97 -10.61
CA GLY A 112 -10.94 4.86 -10.91
C GLY A 112 -10.49 5.74 -9.75
N ARG A 113 -11.07 5.59 -8.54
CA ARG A 113 -10.61 6.30 -7.34
C ARG A 113 -9.48 5.54 -6.65
N SER A 114 -8.51 6.28 -6.09
CA SER A 114 -7.33 5.72 -5.41
C SER A 114 -7.72 4.99 -4.14
N VAL A 115 -7.25 3.75 -4.03
CA VAL A 115 -7.49 2.90 -2.86
C VAL A 115 -6.60 3.37 -1.70
N TRP A 116 -5.37 3.79 -2.01
CA TRP A 116 -4.45 4.31 -1.00
C TRP A 116 -5.00 5.57 -0.34
N GLN A 117 -5.45 6.54 -1.13
CA GLN A 117 -5.94 7.80 -0.60
C GLN A 117 -7.22 7.58 0.23
N LEU A 118 -8.10 6.66 -0.18
CA LEU A 118 -9.26 6.26 0.63
C LEU A 118 -8.82 5.64 1.96
N ALA A 119 -7.88 4.71 1.94
CA ALA A 119 -7.35 4.07 3.15
C ALA A 119 -6.73 5.09 4.10
N ARG A 120 -5.95 6.03 3.56
CA ARG A 120 -5.33 7.11 4.30
C ARG A 120 -6.37 8.04 4.92
N ALA A 121 -7.36 8.49 4.15
CA ALA A 121 -8.44 9.33 4.65
C ALA A 121 -9.20 8.66 5.81
N ARG A 122 -9.51 7.36 5.69
CA ARG A 122 -10.18 6.58 6.75
C ARG A 122 -9.32 6.44 8.00
N PHE A 123 -8.02 6.20 7.85
CA PHE A 123 -7.07 6.20 8.97
C PHE A 123 -7.09 7.54 9.71
N GLU A 124 -6.98 8.65 8.98
CA GLU A 124 -7.00 9.98 9.59
C GLU A 124 -8.33 10.31 10.26
N GLU A 125 -9.47 9.94 9.66
CA GLU A 125 -10.79 10.07 10.28
C GLU A 125 -10.88 9.31 11.60
N LYS A 126 -10.38 8.07 11.66
CA LYS A 126 -10.37 7.25 12.89
C LYS A 126 -9.51 7.89 13.97
N ARG A 127 -8.30 8.35 13.62
CA ARG A 127 -7.39 9.02 14.57
C ARG A 127 -7.95 10.34 15.07
N LYS A 128 -8.58 11.15 14.19
CA LYS A 128 -9.29 12.38 14.59
C LYS A 128 -10.45 12.09 15.53
N ALA A 129 -11.26 11.07 15.23
CA ALA A 129 -12.39 10.67 16.06
C ALA A 129 -11.96 10.19 17.47
N SER A 130 -10.78 9.56 17.59
CA SER A 130 -10.20 9.12 18.87
C SER A 130 -9.28 10.15 19.52
N ASN A 131 -9.17 11.36 18.97
CA ASN A 131 -8.25 12.42 19.41
C ASN A 131 -6.77 11.96 19.51
N GLN A 132 -6.36 11.05 18.62
CA GLN A 132 -5.01 10.52 18.54
C GLN A 132 -4.18 11.29 17.50
N LYS A 133 -2.94 11.62 17.85
CA LYS A 133 -2.00 12.29 16.93
C LYS A 133 -1.52 11.34 15.82
N PHE A 134 -1.28 11.87 14.64
CA PHE A 134 -0.67 11.16 13.52
C PHE A 134 0.13 12.15 12.66
N GLY A 135 1.13 11.64 11.94
CA GLY A 135 2.01 12.44 11.09
C GLY A 135 1.74 12.23 9.60
N ALA A 136 2.46 12.99 8.76
CA ALA A 136 2.36 12.89 7.31
C ALA A 136 2.98 11.58 6.78
N PRO A 137 2.41 11.00 5.72
CA PRO A 137 2.94 9.79 5.11
C PRO A 137 4.26 10.06 4.36
N PRO A 138 5.25 9.14 4.37
CA PRO A 138 6.60 9.41 3.84
C PRO A 138 6.69 9.72 2.34
N ALA A 139 5.87 9.09 1.48
CA ALA A 139 5.87 9.32 0.04
C ALA A 139 4.83 10.37 -0.44
N GLY A 140 4.31 11.20 0.47
CA GLY A 140 3.35 12.26 0.14
C GLY A 140 1.90 11.79 0.00
N GLU A 141 1.07 12.66 -0.60
CA GLU A 141 -0.41 12.58 -0.57
C GLU A 141 -1.04 11.57 -1.54
N PHE A 142 -0.24 10.93 -2.40
CA PHE A 142 -0.71 9.96 -3.39
C PHE A 142 -0.35 8.51 -3.04
N GLY A 143 0.49 8.31 -2.03
CA GLY A 143 0.94 7.00 -1.60
C GLY A 143 2.26 6.56 -2.24
N PRO A 144 2.73 5.35 -1.93
CA PRO A 144 4.04 4.89 -2.37
C PRO A 144 4.01 4.49 -3.84
N SER A 145 4.97 4.99 -4.62
CA SER A 145 5.21 4.53 -5.99
C SER A 145 5.90 3.16 -6.00
N ASN A 146 5.90 2.48 -7.16
CA ASN A 146 6.65 1.24 -7.31
C ASN A 146 8.15 1.46 -7.08
N GLU A 147 8.66 2.60 -7.54
CA GLU A 147 10.05 3.01 -7.43
C GLU A 147 10.43 3.20 -5.96
N TYR A 148 9.61 3.92 -5.18
CA TYR A 148 9.79 4.12 -3.73
C TYR A 148 9.88 2.78 -2.98
N ILE A 149 8.96 1.86 -3.28
CA ILE A 149 8.92 0.53 -2.67
C ILE A 149 10.14 -0.30 -3.07
N SER A 150 10.58 -0.20 -4.32
CA SER A 150 11.73 -0.94 -4.83
C SER A 150 13.04 -0.49 -4.19
N GLU A 151 13.19 0.82 -3.97
CA GLU A 151 14.32 1.38 -3.23
C GLU A 151 14.34 0.90 -1.77
N LEU A 152 13.17 0.86 -1.12
CA LEU A 152 13.05 0.44 0.27
C LEU A 152 13.37 -1.07 0.47
N TYR A 153 12.90 -1.92 -0.43
CA TYR A 153 13.15 -3.37 -0.37
C TYR A 153 14.53 -3.76 -0.90
N GLY A 154 15.11 -2.98 -1.83
CA GLY A 154 16.41 -3.21 -2.45
C GLY A 154 16.32 -4.01 -3.75
N GLU A 155 15.89 -3.33 -4.83
CA GLU A 155 16.04 -3.63 -6.28
C GLU A 155 15.59 -5.00 -6.83
N LYS A 156 15.16 -5.97 -6.02
CA LYS A 156 14.82 -7.32 -6.50
C LYS A 156 13.34 -7.74 -6.43
N THR A 157 12.43 -6.86 -6.05
CA THR A 157 11.02 -7.24 -5.76
C THR A 157 9.97 -6.50 -6.59
N VAL A 158 10.37 -5.71 -7.60
CA VAL A 158 9.44 -4.99 -8.50
C VAL A 158 8.45 -5.98 -9.17
N GLU A 159 8.92 -7.18 -9.49
CA GLU A 159 8.14 -8.22 -10.18
C GLU A 159 7.05 -8.83 -9.28
N ASP A 160 7.24 -8.85 -7.95
CA ASP A 160 6.29 -9.49 -7.02
C ASP A 160 5.14 -8.56 -6.59
N HIS A 161 5.37 -7.24 -6.60
CA HIS A 161 4.33 -6.25 -6.22
C HIS A 161 3.59 -5.67 -7.44
N SER A 162 4.13 -5.86 -8.65
CA SER A 162 3.48 -5.52 -9.92
C SER A 162 2.61 -6.67 -10.43
N SER A 163 1.57 -7.03 -9.68
CA SER A 163 0.59 -7.98 -10.20
C SER A 163 -0.07 -7.43 -11.49
N CYS A 164 -0.07 -8.25 -12.54
CA CYS A 164 -0.98 -8.10 -13.67
C CYS A 164 -2.40 -7.98 -13.11
N GLY A 165 -2.97 -6.78 -13.15
CA GLY A 165 -4.24 -6.48 -12.48
C GLY A 165 -4.28 -5.12 -11.77
N GLN A 166 -3.15 -4.42 -11.61
CA GLN A 166 -3.13 -3.01 -11.21
C GLN A 166 -4.23 -2.22 -11.91
N SER A 167 -5.19 -1.77 -11.11
CA SER A 167 -6.46 -1.17 -11.54
C SER A 167 -6.32 0.22 -12.16
N GLY A 168 -5.09 0.75 -12.19
CA GLY A 168 -4.67 1.94 -12.94
C GLY A 168 -4.10 1.63 -14.33
N SER A 169 -4.16 0.37 -14.77
CA SER A 169 -3.72 -0.15 -16.07
C SER A 169 -2.28 0.20 -16.45
N ARG A 170 -1.33 -0.69 -16.13
CA ARG A 170 -0.02 -0.73 -16.84
C ARG A 170 -0.03 -1.63 -18.09
N SER A 171 -1.17 -2.22 -18.49
CA SER A 171 -1.25 -3.05 -19.70
C SER A 171 -2.68 -3.44 -20.13
N CYS A 172 -3.43 -2.50 -20.71
CA CYS A 172 -4.48 -2.82 -21.69
C CYS A 172 -4.46 -1.85 -22.88
N SER A 173 -3.34 -1.16 -23.13
CA SER A 173 -3.19 -0.36 -24.34
C SER A 173 -2.60 -1.23 -25.45
N TYR A 174 -3.13 -1.09 -26.67
CA TYR A 174 -2.61 -1.74 -27.88
C TYR A 174 -1.25 -1.15 -28.33
N ILE A 175 -0.60 -0.37 -27.48
CA ILE A 175 0.67 0.30 -27.75
C ILE A 175 1.79 -0.71 -27.70
N GLN A 176 2.34 -1.03 -28.86
CA GLN A 176 3.41 -2.02 -28.99
C GLN A 176 4.75 -1.52 -28.45
N ASN A 177 5.00 -0.20 -28.52
CA ASN A 177 6.22 0.40 -27.99
C ASN A 177 6.18 0.40 -26.45
N LYS A 178 7.20 -0.20 -25.84
CA LYS A 178 7.31 -0.35 -24.38
C LYS A 178 7.37 0.98 -23.64
N ASP A 179 8.18 1.91 -24.13
CA ASP A 179 8.42 3.20 -23.46
C ASP A 179 7.20 4.11 -23.57
N ALA A 180 6.55 4.14 -24.74
CA ALA A 180 5.30 4.86 -24.95
C ALA A 180 4.16 4.29 -24.08
N ARG A 181 4.07 2.96 -23.97
CA ARG A 181 3.10 2.29 -23.08
C ARG A 181 3.34 2.69 -21.62
N GLN A 182 4.60 2.74 -21.21
CA GLN A 182 4.97 3.10 -19.84
C GLN A 182 4.67 4.58 -19.54
N ALA A 183 4.97 5.48 -20.49
CA ALA A 183 4.69 6.90 -20.35
C ALA A 183 3.18 7.16 -20.23
N GLU A 184 2.37 6.55 -21.08
CA GLU A 184 0.90 6.68 -21.02
C GLU A 184 0.33 6.11 -19.71
N ALA A 185 0.82 4.96 -19.26
CA ALA A 185 0.39 4.39 -17.99
C ALA A 185 0.73 5.30 -16.80
N ASN A 186 1.89 5.97 -16.82
CA ASN A 186 2.26 6.92 -15.77
C ASN A 186 1.36 8.15 -15.79
N ALA A 187 1.10 8.72 -16.97
CA ALA A 187 0.19 9.86 -17.12
C ALA A 187 -1.25 9.54 -16.67
N ASN A 188 -1.71 8.32 -16.94
CA ASN A 188 -3.02 7.85 -16.46
C ASN A 188 -3.06 7.74 -14.93
N VAL A 189 -2.02 7.18 -14.31
CA VAL A 189 -1.91 7.09 -12.85
C VAL A 189 -1.95 8.48 -12.22
N GLU A 190 -1.16 9.43 -12.72
CA GLU A 190 -1.13 10.82 -12.25
C GLU A 190 -2.51 11.48 -12.37
N THR A 191 -3.15 11.35 -13.53
CA THR A 191 -4.51 11.87 -13.76
C THR A 191 -5.53 11.26 -12.78
N MET A 192 -5.44 9.96 -12.51
CA MET A 192 -6.36 9.27 -11.61
C MET A 192 -6.09 9.64 -10.13
N GLU A 193 -4.84 9.85 -9.75
CA GLU A 193 -4.44 10.34 -8.42
C GLU A 193 -5.01 11.72 -8.12
N GLU A 194 -4.85 12.68 -9.04
CA GLU A 194 -5.39 14.04 -8.91
C GLU A 194 -6.92 14.03 -8.82
N ASN A 195 -7.56 13.30 -9.74
CA ASN A 195 -9.02 13.14 -9.74
C ASN A 195 -9.52 12.52 -8.44
N SER A 196 -8.77 11.57 -7.87
CA SER A 196 -9.11 10.90 -6.62
C SER A 196 -9.02 11.86 -5.42
N GLN A 197 -8.00 12.71 -5.39
CA GLN A 197 -7.85 13.74 -4.37
C GLN A 197 -9.01 14.75 -4.39
N GLN A 198 -9.35 15.27 -5.58
CA GLN A 198 -10.42 16.25 -5.75
C GLN A 198 -11.79 15.71 -5.35
N GLU A 199 -12.02 14.42 -5.63
CA GLU A 199 -13.31 13.76 -5.42
C GLU A 199 -13.35 12.89 -4.16
N MET A 200 -12.39 13.09 -3.24
CA MET A 200 -12.30 12.28 -2.02
C MET A 200 -13.57 12.41 -1.15
N SER A 201 -14.14 13.61 -1.03
CA SER A 201 -15.39 13.83 -0.29
C SER A 201 -16.56 12.99 -0.86
N LYS A 202 -16.67 12.92 -2.18
CA LYS A 202 -17.66 12.07 -2.85
C LYS A 202 -17.36 10.59 -2.65
N THR A 203 -16.09 10.20 -2.75
CA THR A 203 -15.64 8.82 -2.52
C THR A 203 -16.00 8.35 -1.11
N LEU A 204 -15.81 9.21 -0.09
CA LEU A 204 -16.15 8.90 1.30
C LEU A 204 -17.66 8.80 1.56
N SER A 205 -18.50 9.49 0.77
CA SER A 205 -19.95 9.42 0.91
C SER A 205 -20.57 8.20 0.22
N THR A 206 -19.97 7.75 -0.89
CA THR A 206 -20.40 6.55 -1.62
C THR A 206 -19.81 5.25 -1.07
N CYS A 207 -18.74 5.34 -0.28
CA CYS A 207 -18.19 4.24 0.51
C CYS A 207 -18.45 4.50 2.00
N PRO A 208 -19.64 4.23 2.56
CA PRO A 208 -19.93 4.56 3.95
C PRO A 208 -18.96 3.88 4.93
N LYS A 209 -18.84 4.37 6.17
CA LYS A 209 -18.06 3.69 7.21
C LYS A 209 -18.69 2.36 7.53
N ARG A 210 -17.87 1.35 7.82
CA ARG A 210 -18.40 0.07 8.29
C ARG A 210 -18.98 0.25 9.69
N VAL A 211 -20.21 -0.20 9.86
CA VAL A 211 -20.89 -0.22 11.16
C VAL A 211 -20.67 -1.61 11.74
N TYR A 212 -19.93 -1.68 12.84
CA TYR A 212 -19.70 -2.90 13.61
C TYR A 212 -20.55 -2.90 14.87
#